data_AF-A0A7V8QU19-F1
#
_entry.id   AF-A0A7V8QU19-F1
#
_cell.length_a   1.000
_cell.length_b   1.000
_cell.length_c   1.000
_cell.angle_alpha   90.00
_cell.angle_beta   90.00
_cell.angle_gamma   90.00
#
_symmetry.space_group_name_H-M   'P 1'
#
loop_
_entity.id
_entity.type
_entity.pdbx_description
1 polymer ?
#
loop_
_entity_poly.entity_id
_entity_poly.type
_entity_poly.pdbx_seq_one_letter_code
_entity_poly.pdbx_strand_id
1 'polypeptide(L)' 'MTLTMDIEYFIAWRKRQGLTQEQLAEKILVSLPTVKKWERKARKLPPYIGFLMACVEKGIEPVGKDAMIRVDD' A
#
# COMPACT_ATOMS: atom_id res chain seq x y z
N MET A 1 11.68 19.01 3.73
CA MET A 1 12.14 17.61 3.88
C MET A 1 10.91 16.72 3.87
N THR A 2 10.84 15.73 2.97
CA THR A 2 9.68 14.82 2.87
C THR A 2 10.00 13.53 3.60
N LEU A 3 9.16 13.14 4.56
CA LEU A 3 9.29 11.88 5.31
C LEU A 3 8.55 10.76 4.57
N THR A 4 9.09 9.54 4.62
CA THR A 4 8.39 8.32 4.16
C THR A 4 8.78 7.14 5.05
N MET A 5 8.09 6.02 4.91
CA MET A 5 8.31 4.81 5.71
C MET A 5 9.60 4.10 5.29
N ASP A 6 10.28 3.49 6.26
CA ASP A 6 11.36 2.54 5.96
C ASP A 6 10.80 1.30 5.22
N ILE A 7 11.49 0.89 4.16
CA ILE A 7 11.00 -0.18 3.28
C ILE A 7 11.05 -1.54 3.97
N GLU A 8 12.06 -1.79 4.81
CA GLU A 8 12.15 -3.06 5.54
C GLU A 8 11.03 -3.16 6.58
N TYR A 9 10.75 -2.05 7.28
CA TYR A 9 9.61 -1.96 8.19
C TYR A 9 8.28 -2.24 7.47
N PHE A 10 8.07 -1.63 6.29
CA PHE A 10 6.86 -1.84 5.48
C PHE A 10 6.69 -3.29 5.04
N ILE A 11 7.76 -3.95 4.57
CA ILE A 11 7.73 -5.37 4.19
C ILE A 11 7.41 -6.25 5.40
N ALA A 12 8.07 -6.01 6.53
CA ALA A 12 7.84 -6.75 7.75
C ALA A 12 6.41 -6.57 8.25
N TRP A 13 5.88 -5.35 8.19
CA TRP A 13 4.49 -5.05 8.52
C TRP A 13 3.51 -5.85 7.64
N ARG A 14 3.65 -5.81 6.31
CA ARG A 14 2.75 -6.55 5.40
C ARG A 14 2.72 -8.04 5.74
N LYS A 15 3.90 -8.63 6.00
CA LYS A 15 4.02 -10.04 6.39
C LYS A 15 3.32 -10.33 7.73
N ARG A 16 3.40 -9.43 8.72
CA ARG A 16 2.67 -9.57 9.99
C ARG A 16 1.15 -9.50 9.82
N GLN A 17 0.66 -8.76 8.83
CA GLN A 17 -0.76 -8.76 8.47
C GLN A 17 -1.18 -10.04 7.72
N GLY A 18 -0.25 -10.96 7.42
CA GLY A 18 -0.53 -12.19 6.68
C GLY A 18 -0.81 -11.98 5.19
N LEU A 19 -0.45 -10.83 4.63
CA LEU A 19 -0.81 -10.44 3.26
C LEU A 19 0.30 -10.80 2.26
N THR A 20 -0.10 -11.33 1.09
CA THR A 20 0.77 -11.34 -0.09
C THR A 20 0.93 -9.92 -0.66
N GLN A 21 1.88 -9.72 -1.58
CA GLN A 21 2.02 -8.42 -2.28
C GLN A 21 0.76 -8.06 -3.07
N GLU A 22 0.10 -9.06 -3.67
CA GLU A 22 -1.13 -8.89 -4.45
C GLU A 22 -2.32 -8.51 -3.58
N GLN A 23 -2.52 -9.21 -2.47
CA GLN A 23 -3.56 -8.88 -1.49
C GLN A 23 -3.37 -7.48 -0.89
N LEU A 24 -2.12 -7.07 -0.64
CA LEU A 24 -1.86 -5.69 -0.21
C LEU A 24 -2.22 -4.70 -1.31
N ALA A 25 -1.79 -4.94 -2.55
CA ALA A 25 -2.05 -4.07 -3.69
C ALA A 25 -3.56 -3.83 -3.88
N GLU A 26 -4.35 -4.90 -3.81
CA GLU A 26 -5.82 -4.85 -3.83
C GLU A 26 -6.38 -4.02 -2.67
N LYS A 27 -5.91 -4.26 -1.43
CA LYS A 27 -6.41 -3.55 -0.25
C LYS A 27 -6.17 -2.05 -0.26
N ILE A 28 -5.04 -1.60 -0.82
CA ILE A 28 -4.68 -0.18 -0.89
C ILE A 28 -4.90 0.44 -2.28
N LEU A 29 -5.57 -0.30 -3.17
CA LEU A 29 -6.03 0.14 -4.49
C LEU A 29 -4.90 0.68 -5.38
N VAL A 30 -3.79 -0.06 -5.42
CA VAL A 30 -2.68 0.16 -6.36
C VAL A 30 -2.42 -1.10 -7.17
N SER A 31 -1.72 -0.97 -8.29
CA SER A 31 -1.33 -2.13 -9.09
C SER A 31 -0.27 -2.99 -8.38
N LEU A 32 -0.30 -4.31 -8.56
CA LEU A 32 0.75 -5.22 -8.04
C LEU A 32 2.18 -4.80 -8.44
N PRO A 33 2.45 -4.35 -9.69
CA PRO A 33 3.75 -3.82 -10.06
C PRO A 33 4.21 -2.64 -9.19
N THR A 34 3.28 -1.81 -8.69
CA THR A 34 3.60 -0.70 -7.80
C THR A 34 4.14 -1.18 -6.46
N VAL A 35 3.47 -2.15 -5.82
CA VAL A 35 3.97 -2.78 -4.58
C VAL A 35 5.31 -3.46 -4.81
N LYS A 36 5.47 -4.22 -5.91
CA LYS A 36 6.76 -4.84 -6.28
C LYS A 36 7.87 -3.80 -6.43
N LYS A 37 7.61 -2.67 -7.07
CA LYS A 37 8.58 -1.58 -7.24
C LYS A 37 8.99 -0.96 -5.90
N TRP A 38 8.05 -0.80 -4.97
CA TRP A 38 8.36 -0.33 -3.62
C TRP A 38 9.24 -1.30 -2.85
N GLU A 39 8.84 -2.57 -2.75
CA GLU A 39 9.56 -3.55 -1.93
C GLU A 39 10.96 -3.88 -2.48
N ARG A 40 11.17 -3.79 -3.80
CA ARG A 40 12.50 -3.93 -4.41
C ARG A 40 13.34 -2.65 -4.42
N LYS A 41 12.88 -1.59 -3.76
CA LYS A 41 13.56 -0.27 -3.69
C LYS A 41 13.72 0.45 -5.05
N ALA A 42 12.99 0.01 -6.08
CA ALA A 42 12.98 0.64 -7.40
C ALA A 42 12.10 1.90 -7.44
N ARG A 43 11.25 2.12 -6.43
CA ARG A 43 10.45 3.33 -6.23
C ARG A 43 10.34 3.61 -4.74
N LYS A 44 10.44 4.89 -4.34
CA LYS A 44 10.18 5.28 -2.94
C LYS A 44 8.70 5.08 -2.59
N LEU A 45 8.43 4.71 -1.34
CA LEU A 45 7.07 4.69 -0.80
C LEU A 45 6.50 6.12 -0.77
N PRO A 46 5.21 6.32 -1.07
CA PRO A 46 4.56 7.61 -0.88
C PRO A 46 4.61 8.05 0.59
N PRO A 47 4.71 9.36 0.87
CA PRO A 47 4.79 9.88 2.25
C PRO A 47 3.55 9.53 3.10
N TYR A 48 2.41 9.27 2.46
CA TYR A 48 1.15 8.90 3.11
C TYR A 48 0.98 7.38 3.34
N ILE A 49 1.99 6.55 3.04
CA ILE A 49 1.87 5.09 3.17
C ILE A 49 1.50 4.64 4.59
N GLY A 50 1.99 5.34 5.62
CA GLY A 50 1.66 5.05 7.01
C GLY A 50 0.16 5.17 7.31
N PHE A 51 -0.54 6.10 6.65
CA PHE A 51 -2.00 6.23 6.77
C PHE A 51 -2.72 5.04 6.12
N LEU A 52 -2.25 4.59 4.94
CA LEU A 52 -2.81 3.40 4.29
C LEU A 52 -2.60 2.14 5.13
N MET A 53 -1.44 2.00 5.79
CA MET A 53 -1.18 0.91 6.72
C MET A 53 -2.18 0.91 7.88
N ALA A 54 -2.44 2.07 8.48
CA ALA A 54 -3.44 2.19 9.54
C ALA A 54 -4.85 1.82 9.05
N CYS A 55 -5.22 2.21 7.82
CA CYS A 55 -6.50 1.81 7.24
C CYS A 55 -6.60 0.28 7.10
N VAL A 56 -5.54 -0.38 6.62
CA VAL A 56 -5.50 -1.84 6.50
C VAL A 56 -5.66 -2.52 7.87
N GLU A 57 -4.94 -2.05 8.90
CA GLU A 57 -5.04 -2.59 10.26
C GLU A 57 -6.42 -2.41 10.89
N LYS A 58 -7.12 -1.33 10.56
CA LYS A 58 -8.44 -1.01 11.10
C LYS A 58 -9.61 -1.47 10.22
N GLY A 59 -9.33 -2.05 9.05
CA GLY A 59 -10.36 -2.41 8.07
C GLY A 59 -11.11 -1.20 7.52
N ILE A 60 -10.47 -0.04 7.44
CA ILE A 60 -11.07 1.20 6.92
C ILE A 60 -10.98 1.19 5.40
N GLU A 61 -12.13 1.38 4.74
CA GLU A 61 -12.23 1.51 3.29
C GLU A 61 -12.16 2.99 2.85
N PRO A 62 -11.79 3.27 1.59
CA PRO A 62 -11.79 4.63 1.07
C PRO A 62 -13.19 5.26 1.11
N VAL A 63 -13.23 6.56 1.37
CA VAL A 63 -14.45 7.35 1.20
C VAL A 63 -14.85 7.32 -0.28
N GLY A 64 -16.13 7.02 -0.55
CA GLY A 64 -16.63 6.96 -1.91
C GLY A 64 -16.14 5.75 -2.70
N LYS A 65 -15.85 4.62 -2.05
CA LYS A 65 -15.47 3.35 -2.70
C LYS A 65 -16.37 3.00 -3.88
N ASP A 66 -17.68 3.20 -3.75
CA ASP A 66 -18.67 2.92 -4.81
C ASP A 66 -18.57 3.88 -6.01
N ALA A 67 -17.93 5.03 -5.84
CA ALA A 67 -17.67 6.02 -6.89
C ALA A 67 -16.27 5.87 -7.52
N MET A 68 -15.45 4.92 -7.05
CA MET A 68 -14.12 4.69 -7.62
C MET A 68 -14.24 3.98 -8.97
N ILE A 69 -13.56 4.53 -9.97
CA ILE A 69 -13.51 3.97 -11.32
C ILE A 69 -12.25 3.13 -11.50
N ARG A 70 -12.31 2.14 -12.39
CA ARG A 70 -11.11 1.47 -12.90
C ARG A 70 -10.36 2.45 -13.79
N VAL A 71 -9.08 2.63 -13.50
CA VAL A 71 -8.16 3.32 -14.38
C VAL A 71 -7.24 2.22 -14.91
N ASP A 72 -7.50 1.80 -16.14
CA ASP A 72 -6.61 0.84 -16.80
C ASP A 72 -5.24 1.49 -17.02
N ASP A 73 -4.17 0.68 -16.92
CA ASP A 73 -2.77 1.11 -17.18
C ASP A 73 -2.51 1.34 -18.68
#